data_AF-A0AAV5TEP4-F1
#
_entry.id   AF-A0AAV5TEP4-F1
#
_cell.length_a   1.000
_cell.length_b   1.000
_cell.length_c   1.000
_cell.angle_alpha   90.00
_cell.angle_beta   90.00
_cell.angle_gamma   90.00
#
_symmetry.space_group_name_H-M   'P 1'
#
loop_
_entity.id
_entity.type
_entity.pdbx_description
1 polymer ?
#
loop_
_entity_poly.entity_id
_entity_poly.type
_entity_poly.pdbx_seq_one_letter_code
_entity_poly.pdbx_strand_id
1 'polypeptide(L)'
;AANCKSIVNSDLVINKLKPYLRMEESVCRKLYMCGNEKTTNAHRIGLLFLKSAMERIDGEESSNDALCADCQLTANDLRMTLGDQSERAAVKTFISEKICAPIPKYQGACDVMLEQFLPDFWKQLDTILANPKAPCSQMGFCAKQSALPPKKVA
;
A
#
# COMPACT_ATOMS: atom_id res chain seq x y z
N ALA A 1 8.04 6.01 21.41
CA ALA A 1 6.59 5.68 21.45
C ALA A 1 5.67 6.85 21.83
N ALA A 2 6.08 7.79 22.72
CA ALA A 2 5.21 8.89 23.16
C ALA A 2 4.74 9.85 22.05
N ASN A 3 5.54 10.04 20.99
CA ASN A 3 5.28 11.02 19.93
C ASN A 3 4.30 10.53 18.85
N CYS A 4 4.05 9.21 18.75
CA CYS A 4 3.01 8.71 17.84
C CYS A 4 1.62 8.89 18.44
N LYS A 5 1.46 8.80 19.76
CA LYS A 5 0.15 8.80 20.43
C LYS A 5 -0.61 10.13 20.24
N SER A 6 0.11 11.24 20.11
CA SER A 6 -0.48 12.54 19.78
C SER A 6 -0.89 12.64 18.31
N ILE A 7 -0.15 11.99 17.40
CA ILE A 7 -0.46 11.94 15.96
C ILE A 7 -1.67 11.04 15.68
N VAL A 8 -1.86 9.94 16.42
CA VAL A 8 -3.06 9.09 16.30
C VAL A 8 -4.31 9.73 16.94
N ASN A 9 -4.18 10.89 17.58
CA ASN A 9 -5.35 11.62 18.06
C ASN A 9 -6.10 12.23 16.86
N SER A 10 -7.19 11.59 16.45
CA SER A 10 -8.03 12.00 15.34
C SER A 10 -8.46 13.46 15.43
N ASP A 11 -8.74 13.98 16.63
CA ASP A 11 -9.14 15.37 16.81
C ASP A 11 -7.99 16.34 16.52
N LEU A 12 -6.76 15.97 16.90
CA LEU A 12 -5.58 16.79 16.61
C LEU A 12 -5.29 16.82 15.10
N VAL A 13 -5.42 15.68 14.45
CA VAL A 13 -5.26 15.54 12.99
C VAL A 13 -6.32 16.35 12.26
N ILE A 14 -7.58 16.20 12.63
CA ILE A 14 -8.71 16.95 12.06
C ILE A 14 -8.52 18.45 12.27
N ASN A 15 -8.15 18.90 13.48
CA ASN A 15 -7.94 20.31 13.75
C ASN A 15 -6.76 20.92 12.98
N LYS A 16 -5.70 20.14 12.72
CA LYS A 16 -4.58 20.57 11.87
C LYS A 16 -4.93 20.59 10.38
N LEU A 17 -5.79 19.70 9.92
CA LEU A 17 -6.28 19.68 8.53
C LEU A 17 -7.37 20.73 8.28
N LYS A 18 -8.15 21.09 9.30
CA LYS A 18 -9.23 22.08 9.26
C LYS A 18 -8.89 23.38 8.51
N PRO A 19 -7.73 24.05 8.72
CA PRO A 19 -7.38 25.26 7.94
C PRO A 19 -7.24 25.01 6.44
N TYR A 20 -6.76 23.84 6.03
CA TYR A 20 -6.65 23.44 4.62
C TYR A 20 -7.99 23.00 4.02
N LEU A 21 -8.97 22.66 4.88
CA LEU A 21 -10.33 22.29 4.52
C LEU A 21 -11.31 23.48 4.58
N ARG A 22 -10.86 24.69 4.92
CA ARG A 22 -11.71 25.88 5.14
C ARG A 22 -12.61 26.27 3.98
N MET A 23 -12.33 25.81 2.77
CA MET A 23 -13.21 25.97 1.62
C MET A 23 -13.92 24.64 1.34
N GLU A 24 -14.67 24.16 2.32
CA GLU A 24 -15.30 22.84 2.37
C GLU A 24 -16.02 22.52 1.06
N GLU A 25 -16.80 23.47 0.53
CA GLU A 25 -17.55 23.30 -0.72
C GLU A 25 -16.66 23.27 -1.97
N SER A 26 -15.56 24.02 -1.99
CA SER A 26 -14.62 24.01 -3.13
C SER A 26 -13.77 22.74 -3.16
N VAL A 27 -13.38 22.26 -1.97
CA VAL A 27 -12.64 21.01 -1.79
C VAL A 27 -13.58 19.86 -2.13
N CYS A 28 -14.78 19.86 -1.56
CA CYS A 28 -15.83 18.90 -1.87
C CYS A 28 -16.18 18.87 -3.37
N ARG A 29 -16.27 20.01 -4.07
CA ARG A 29 -16.45 20.04 -5.53
C ARG A 29 -15.23 19.52 -6.29
N LYS A 30 -14.00 19.89 -5.91
CA LYS A 30 -12.75 19.40 -6.54
C LYS A 30 -12.54 17.90 -6.33
N LEU A 31 -12.99 17.37 -5.20
CA LEU A 31 -13.02 15.95 -4.88
C LEU A 31 -14.24 15.23 -5.48
N TYR A 32 -15.12 15.96 -6.16
CA TYR A 32 -16.39 15.46 -6.70
C TYR A 32 -17.31 14.78 -5.65
N MET A 33 -17.27 15.29 -4.41
CA MET A 33 -18.02 14.84 -3.23
C MET A 33 -19.37 15.53 -3.04
N CYS A 34 -19.58 16.69 -3.68
CA CYS A 34 -20.77 17.50 -3.45
C CYS A 34 -21.90 17.05 -4.36
N GLY A 35 -23.03 16.63 -3.78
CA GLY A 35 -24.28 16.36 -4.51
C GLY A 35 -24.57 14.90 -4.86
N ASN A 36 -23.94 13.91 -4.22
CA ASN A 36 -24.25 12.51 -4.47
C ASN A 36 -24.36 11.68 -3.17
N GLU A 37 -25.57 11.23 -2.83
CA GLU A 37 -25.86 10.45 -1.60
C GLU A 37 -25.18 9.07 -1.60
N LYS A 38 -24.71 8.61 -2.75
CA LYS A 38 -23.98 7.35 -2.91
C LYS A 38 -22.56 7.64 -3.37
N THR A 39 -21.65 7.76 -2.41
CA THR A 39 -20.20 7.77 -2.61
C THR A 39 -19.76 6.45 -3.24
N THR A 40 -19.76 6.40 -4.58
CA THR A 40 -19.39 5.22 -5.37
C THR A 40 -17.88 4.98 -5.32
N ASN A 41 -17.43 3.77 -5.69
CA ASN A 41 -16.00 3.40 -5.81
C ASN A 41 -15.17 4.39 -6.65
N ALA A 42 -15.81 5.15 -7.54
CA ALA A 42 -15.20 6.26 -8.27
C ALA A 42 -14.65 7.36 -7.35
N HIS A 43 -15.25 7.57 -6.19
CA HIS A 43 -14.79 8.51 -5.17
C HIS A 43 -13.51 8.03 -4.46
N ARG A 44 -13.40 6.73 -4.17
CA ARG A 44 -12.15 6.12 -3.67
C ARG A 44 -11.03 6.23 -4.70
N ILE A 45 -11.35 5.98 -5.97
CA ILE A 45 -10.40 6.15 -7.08
C ILE A 45 -10.01 7.63 -7.22
N GLY A 46 -10.96 8.56 -7.12
CA GLY A 46 -10.70 10.01 -7.14
C GLY A 46 -9.77 10.49 -6.03
N LEU A 47 -9.91 9.96 -4.81
CA LEU A 47 -8.99 10.23 -3.69
C LEU A 47 -7.59 9.65 -3.93
N LEU A 48 -7.48 8.47 -4.57
CA LEU A 48 -6.19 7.90 -4.97
C LEU A 48 -5.51 8.74 -6.07
N PHE A 49 -6.29 9.31 -7.00
CA PHE A 49 -5.77 10.24 -8.00
C PHE A 49 -5.38 11.59 -7.40
N LEU A 50 -6.12 12.10 -6.41
CA LEU A 50 -5.73 13.32 -5.69
C LEU A 50 -4.45 13.15 -4.88
N LYS A 51 -4.19 11.97 -4.32
CA LYS A 51 -2.89 11.64 -3.70
C LYS A 51 -1.74 11.86 -4.68
N SER A 52 -1.86 11.36 -5.91
CA SER A 52 -0.85 11.57 -6.96
C SER A 52 -0.71 13.03 -7.44
N ALA A 53 -1.76 13.85 -7.28
CA ALA A 53 -1.72 15.27 -7.60
C ALA A 53 -1.12 16.11 -6.47
N MET A 54 -1.29 15.70 -5.20
CA MET A 54 -0.68 16.33 -4.04
C MET A 54 0.84 16.10 -3.98
N GLU A 55 1.33 14.99 -4.54
CA GLU A 55 2.76 14.71 -4.76
C GLU A 55 3.45 15.73 -5.69
N ARG A 56 2.71 16.59 -6.39
CA ARG A 56 3.24 17.67 -7.24
C ARG A 56 3.30 19.04 -6.55
N ILE A 57 2.76 19.18 -5.33
CA ILE A 57 2.68 20.46 -4.60
C ILE A 57 3.87 20.64 -3.64
N ASP A 58 4.48 19.54 -3.16
CA ASP A 58 5.70 19.60 -2.36
C ASP A 58 6.91 19.22 -3.23
N GLY A 59 7.89 20.11 -3.31
CA GLY A 59 9.08 19.96 -4.16
C GLY A 59 9.80 18.60 -4.03
N GLU A 60 9.61 17.78 -5.05
CA GLU A 60 10.64 17.16 -5.92
C GLU A 60 12.04 16.94 -5.28
N GLU A 61 12.14 16.02 -4.32
CA GLU A 61 13.24 15.04 -4.16
C GLU A 61 13.09 14.26 -2.84
N SER A 62 12.74 14.95 -1.74
CA SER A 62 12.77 14.33 -0.39
C SER A 62 11.61 13.37 -0.10
N SER A 63 10.45 13.56 -0.74
CA SER A 63 9.26 12.72 -0.56
C SER A 63 9.40 11.36 -1.23
N ASN A 64 10.00 11.31 -2.42
CA ASN A 64 10.22 10.06 -3.15
C ASN A 64 11.24 9.15 -2.47
N ASP A 65 12.31 9.72 -1.92
CA ASP A 65 13.31 8.95 -1.17
C ASP A 65 12.75 8.40 0.14
N ALA A 66 11.94 9.20 0.86
CA ALA A 66 11.26 8.75 2.07
C ALA A 66 10.25 7.63 1.78
N LEU A 67 9.43 7.77 0.73
CA LEU A 67 8.48 6.73 0.30
C LEU A 67 9.18 5.47 -0.20
N CYS A 68 10.31 5.61 -0.89
CA CYS A 68 11.13 4.49 -1.31
C CYS A 68 11.71 3.74 -0.11
N ALA A 69 12.26 4.45 0.88
CA ALA A 69 12.78 3.87 2.11
C ALA A 69 11.68 3.14 2.90
N ASP A 70 10.51 3.76 3.07
CA ASP A 70 9.38 3.18 3.80
C ASP A 70 8.83 1.91 3.12
N CYS A 71 8.73 1.93 1.79
CA CYS A 71 8.35 0.73 1.04
C CYS A 71 9.36 -0.41 1.22
N GLN A 72 10.67 -0.12 1.17
CA GLN A 72 11.70 -1.13 1.34
C GLN A 72 11.74 -1.70 2.76
N LEU A 73 11.51 -0.85 3.77
CA LEU A 73 11.37 -1.29 5.16
C LEU A 73 10.17 -2.23 5.31
N THR A 74 9.00 -1.82 4.80
CA THR A 74 7.79 -2.64 4.85
C THR A 74 7.96 -3.98 4.12
N ALA A 75 8.62 -3.98 2.96
CA ALA A 75 8.90 -5.20 2.22
C ALA A 75 9.89 -6.13 2.98
N ASN A 76 10.86 -5.56 3.70
CA ASN A 76 11.74 -6.33 4.57
C ASN A 76 11.01 -6.91 5.77
N ASP A 77 10.17 -6.12 6.44
CA ASP A 77 9.36 -6.58 7.57
C ASP A 77 8.44 -7.72 7.13
N LEU A 78 7.76 -7.55 6.00
CA LEU A 78 6.93 -8.59 5.40
C LEU A 78 7.73 -9.87 5.12
N ARG A 79 8.96 -9.74 4.62
CA ARG A 79 9.85 -10.89 4.40
C ARG A 79 10.23 -11.58 5.70
N MET A 80 10.49 -10.84 6.77
CA MET A 80 10.83 -11.43 8.07
C MET A 80 9.64 -12.15 8.68
N THR A 81 8.47 -11.50 8.72
CA THR A 81 7.24 -12.09 9.23
C THR A 81 6.86 -13.33 8.44
N LEU A 82 6.81 -13.24 7.12
CA LEU A 82 6.47 -14.40 6.29
C LEU A 82 7.63 -15.38 6.13
N GLY A 83 8.85 -15.07 6.57
CA GLY A 83 9.94 -16.04 6.65
C GLY A 83 9.71 -17.10 7.71
N ASP A 84 8.82 -16.82 8.68
CA ASP A 84 8.38 -17.77 9.70
C ASP A 84 7.35 -18.75 9.12
N GLN A 85 7.65 -20.05 9.23
CA GLN A 85 6.75 -21.11 8.78
C GLN A 85 5.43 -21.13 9.57
N SER A 86 5.45 -20.71 10.83
CA SER A 86 4.25 -20.61 11.67
C SER A 86 3.31 -19.50 11.20
N GLU A 87 3.83 -18.36 10.74
CA GLU A 87 3.04 -17.28 10.15
C GLU A 87 2.41 -17.73 8.82
N ARG A 88 3.16 -18.41 7.95
CA ARG A 88 2.59 -18.99 6.71
C ARG A 88 1.50 -20.01 7.00
N ALA A 89 1.68 -20.83 8.04
CA ALA A 89 0.68 -21.80 8.46
C ALA A 89 -0.57 -21.09 9.01
N ALA A 90 -0.40 -20.03 9.81
CA ALA A 90 -1.51 -19.22 10.31
C ALA A 90 -2.33 -18.60 9.16
N VAL A 91 -1.67 -18.09 8.13
CA VAL A 91 -2.35 -17.59 6.92
C VAL A 91 -3.12 -18.70 6.20
N LYS A 92 -2.52 -19.87 6.01
CA LYS A 92 -3.20 -21.03 5.39
C LYS A 92 -4.44 -21.44 6.19
N THR A 93 -4.32 -21.54 7.51
CA THR A 93 -5.43 -21.87 8.41
C THR A 93 -6.53 -20.80 8.34
N PHE A 94 -6.17 -19.53 8.36
CA PHE A 94 -7.14 -18.44 8.22
C PHE A 94 -7.94 -18.55 6.92
N ILE A 95 -7.26 -18.76 5.78
CA ILE A 95 -7.93 -18.91 4.49
C ILE A 95 -8.82 -20.16 4.50
N SER A 96 -8.32 -21.28 5.03
CA SER A 96 -9.11 -22.52 5.15
C SER A 96 -10.40 -22.32 5.95
N GLU A 97 -10.29 -21.76 7.16
CA GLU A 97 -11.42 -21.67 8.09
C GLU A 97 -12.38 -20.52 7.79
N LYS A 98 -11.85 -19.37 7.34
CA LYS A 98 -12.63 -18.15 7.18
C LYS A 98 -13.06 -17.88 5.75
N ILE A 99 -12.39 -18.49 4.78
CA ILE A 99 -12.69 -18.30 3.36
C ILE A 99 -13.22 -19.59 2.75
N CYS A 100 -12.51 -20.73 2.87
CA CYS A 100 -12.91 -21.98 2.22
C CYS A 100 -14.11 -22.65 2.88
N ALA A 101 -14.09 -22.84 4.21
CA ALA A 101 -15.15 -23.56 4.93
C ALA A 101 -16.55 -22.93 4.76
N PRO A 102 -16.72 -21.59 4.69
CA PRO A 102 -18.01 -20.97 4.41
C PRO A 102 -18.55 -21.16 2.98
N ILE A 103 -17.73 -21.62 2.03
CA ILE A 103 -18.10 -21.78 0.61
C ILE A 103 -17.98 -23.24 0.12
N PRO A 104 -18.68 -24.21 0.73
CA PRO A 104 -18.49 -25.64 0.46
C PRO A 104 -18.66 -26.04 -1.01
N LYS A 105 -19.44 -25.29 -1.79
CA LYS A 105 -19.57 -25.47 -3.25
C LYS A 105 -18.21 -25.39 -3.99
N TYR A 106 -17.25 -24.62 -3.48
CA TYR A 106 -15.94 -24.42 -4.09
C TYR A 106 -14.82 -25.13 -3.32
N GLN A 107 -15.14 -26.04 -2.40
CA GLN A 107 -14.16 -26.66 -1.51
C GLN A 107 -12.97 -27.25 -2.29
N GLY A 108 -13.22 -28.07 -3.31
CA GLY A 108 -12.14 -28.68 -4.09
C GLY A 108 -11.23 -27.66 -4.79
N ALA A 109 -11.78 -26.55 -5.29
CA ALA A 109 -10.97 -25.48 -5.88
C ALA A 109 -10.17 -24.71 -4.82
N CYS A 110 -10.76 -24.53 -3.62
CA CYS A 110 -10.10 -23.89 -2.49
C CYS A 110 -8.94 -24.75 -1.96
N ASP A 111 -9.15 -26.07 -1.85
CA ASP A 111 -8.12 -27.02 -1.44
C ASP A 111 -6.95 -27.01 -2.42
N VAL A 112 -7.22 -26.99 -3.73
CA VAL A 112 -6.16 -26.84 -4.75
C VAL A 112 -5.41 -25.52 -4.58
N MET A 113 -6.10 -24.41 -4.31
CA MET A 113 -5.47 -23.12 -4.03
C MET A 113 -4.56 -23.16 -2.80
N LEU A 114 -4.99 -23.80 -1.71
CA LEU A 114 -4.21 -23.90 -0.47
C LEU A 114 -3.04 -24.88 -0.55
N GLU A 115 -3.22 -26.01 -1.21
CA GLU A 115 -2.23 -27.10 -1.23
C GLU A 115 -1.24 -26.98 -2.40
N GLN A 116 -1.66 -26.43 -3.54
CA GLN A 116 -0.80 -26.35 -4.72
C GLN A 116 -0.31 -24.94 -4.99
N PHE A 117 -1.23 -23.95 -4.99
CA PHE A 117 -0.86 -22.59 -5.40
C PHE A 117 -0.20 -21.79 -4.28
N LEU A 118 -0.68 -21.89 -3.04
CA LEU A 118 -0.17 -21.11 -1.92
C LEU A 118 1.33 -21.39 -1.60
N PRO A 119 1.83 -22.65 -1.63
CA PRO A 119 3.25 -22.91 -1.46
C PRO A 119 4.13 -22.28 -2.55
N ASP A 120 3.70 -22.31 -3.81
CA ASP A 120 4.44 -21.71 -4.91
C ASP A 120 4.37 -20.18 -4.87
N PHE A 121 3.24 -19.62 -4.42
CA PHE A 121 3.11 -18.20 -4.13
C PHE A 121 4.15 -17.76 -3.09
N TRP A 122 4.35 -18.52 -2.02
CA TRP A 122 5.36 -18.20 -1.02
C TRP A 122 6.78 -18.17 -1.60
N LYS A 123 7.15 -19.13 -2.45
CA LYS A 123 8.47 -19.14 -3.11
C LYS A 123 8.67 -17.93 -4.03
N GLN A 124 7.63 -17.55 -4.77
CA GLN A 124 7.67 -16.36 -5.62
C GLN A 124 7.78 -15.09 -4.77
N LEU A 125 7.03 -15.02 -3.68
CA LEU A 125 7.07 -13.89 -2.76
C LEU A 125 8.45 -13.75 -2.11
N ASP A 126 9.08 -14.85 -1.68
CA ASP A 126 10.46 -14.86 -1.18
C ASP A 126 11.44 -14.29 -2.20
N THR A 127 11.28 -14.68 -3.47
CA THR A 127 12.11 -14.21 -4.57
C THR A 127 11.94 -12.71 -4.82
N ILE A 128 10.69 -12.23 -4.81
CA ILE A 128 10.36 -10.81 -5.02
C ILE A 128 10.89 -9.95 -3.86
N LEU A 129 10.70 -10.42 -2.62
CA LEU A 129 11.11 -9.69 -1.41
C LEU A 129 12.61 -9.81 -1.12
N ALA A 130 13.35 -10.71 -1.77
CA ALA A 130 14.80 -10.81 -1.63
C ALA A 130 15.53 -9.51 -2.02
N ASN A 131 14.96 -8.74 -2.95
CA ASN A 131 15.42 -7.40 -3.32
C ASN A 131 14.27 -6.39 -3.23
N PRO A 132 14.01 -5.79 -2.05
CA PRO A 132 12.89 -4.88 -1.81
C PRO A 132 12.80 -3.69 -2.77
N LYS A 133 13.93 -3.22 -3.30
CA LYS A 133 13.97 -2.09 -4.23
C LYS A 133 13.25 -2.39 -5.53
N ALA A 134 13.30 -3.63 -6.02
CA ALA A 134 12.67 -4.02 -7.28
C ALA A 134 11.13 -3.89 -7.24
N PRO A 135 10.38 -4.54 -6.31
CA PRO A 135 8.94 -4.36 -6.20
C PRO A 135 8.57 -2.92 -5.84
N CYS A 136 9.33 -2.23 -4.97
CA CYS A 136 9.07 -0.83 -4.66
C CYS A 136 9.24 0.09 -5.88
N SER A 137 10.17 -0.20 -6.79
CA SER A 137 10.31 0.53 -8.06
C SER A 137 9.19 0.22 -9.04
N GLN A 138 8.72 -1.04 -9.09
CA GLN A 138 7.57 -1.43 -9.92
C GLN A 138 6.28 -0.76 -9.46
N MET A 139 6.10 -0.61 -8.14
CA MET A 139 4.96 0.10 -7.54
C MET A 139 5.07 1.64 -7.65
N GLY A 140 6.21 2.16 -8.11
CA GLY A 140 6.44 3.60 -8.28
C GLY A 140 6.89 4.34 -7.03
N PHE A 141 7.14 3.63 -5.91
CA PHE A 141 7.67 4.24 -4.69
C PHE A 141 9.17 4.55 -4.78
N CYS A 142 9.91 3.78 -5.57
CA CYS A 142 11.31 4.03 -5.86
C CYS A 142 11.50 4.42 -7.33
N ALA A 143 12.50 5.26 -7.60
CA ALA A 143 12.93 5.52 -8.97
C ALA A 143 13.30 4.21 -9.66
N LYS A 144 12.76 3.99 -10.87
CA LYS A 144 13.16 2.88 -11.74
C LYS A 144 14.66 3.04 -12.00
N GLN A 145 15.41 1.94 -12.02
CA GLN A 145 16.82 1.98 -12.42
C GLN A 145 16.90 2.50 -13.86
N SER A 146 17.15 3.80 -14.02
CA SER A 146 17.64 4.35 -15.26
C SER A 146 19.03 3.76 -15.49
N ALA A 147 19.26 3.11 -16.63
CA ALA A 147 20.61 2.93 -17.14
C ALA A 147 21.33 4.29 -17.07
N LEU A 148 22.55 4.31 -16.53
CA LEU A 148 23.26 5.51 -16.06
C LEU A 148 23.21 6.75 -17.00
N PRO A 149 23.32 7.97 -16.44
CA PRO A 149 23.33 9.23 -17.18
C PRO A 149 24.63 9.42 -18.02
N PRO A 150 24.63 10.31 -19.04
CA PRO A 150 25.86 10.65 -19.76
C PRO A 150 26.87 11.32 -18.82
N LYS A 151 28.08 10.77 -18.76
CA LYS A 151 29.26 11.37 -18.14
C LYS A 151 29.45 12.79 -18.68
N LYS A 152 29.42 13.81 -17.83
CA LYS A 152 30.06 15.10 -18.16
C LYS A 152 31.57 14.89 -18.05
N VAL A 153 32.24 14.90 -19.19
CA VAL A 153 33.68 15.10 -19.30
C VAL A 153 33.92 16.60 -19.19
N ALA A 154 34.67 17.01 -18.18
CA ALA A 154 35.31 18.32 -18.08
C ALA A 154 36.80 18.07 -17.83
#